data_AF-A0AAN6G5G8-F1
#
_entry.id   AF-A0AAN6G5G8-F1
#
_cell.length_a   1.000
_cell.length_b   1.000
_cell.length_c   1.000
_cell.angle_alpha   90.00
_cell.angle_beta   90.00
_cell.angle_gamma   90.00
#
_symmetry.space_group_name_H-M   'P 1'
#
loop_
_entity.id
_entity.type
_entity.pdbx_description
1 polymer ?
#
loop_
_entity_poly.entity_id
_entity_poly.type
_entity_poly.pdbx_seq_one_letter_code
_entity_poly.pdbx_strand_id
1 'polypeptide(L)'
;MSALQAIQRRTGGSQSRNPYARALGAAAAIVSLAGLGIGLYVYSRWTPDSQPGQGGDEWAAGGGSRHGTQSGPPGADATGKGPSGGAAGAATKPQARRGPRPTLSLSLPPPFDRTSPTALQLLHDLVAVLAEHFLIHLILPDSPSSSAPASAGTAETGASGSGTGALAAVFADVLDFDARRLLLYSTSAGRQALSVALACDAHVEVSFFADGTGADSEAGGLAAEAAEDDGAAIKSVEHLQRTAGVVVLLVLPSPDVDSAAPPSAFSRSSFEATLEYFKKASFSRSIRIIDTRVSSAAGAAPDVAEQWQEGADRIVELRAKMKR
;
A
#
# COMPACT_ATOMS: atom_id res chain seq x y z
N MET A 1 -70.88 -2.43 6.31
CA MET A 1 -70.30 -3.79 6.43
C MET A 1 -69.79 -4.25 5.08
N SER A 2 -68.49 -4.54 5.03
CA SER A 2 -67.72 -5.36 4.07
C SER A 2 -67.75 -5.09 2.57
N ALA A 3 -66.68 -4.43 2.11
CA ALA A 3 -66.07 -4.61 0.79
C ALA A 3 -64.54 -4.38 0.91
N LEU A 4 -63.83 -5.29 1.60
CA LEU A 4 -62.39 -5.13 1.86
C LEU A 4 -61.64 -6.46 2.08
N GLN A 5 -61.94 -7.52 1.32
CA GLN A 5 -61.12 -8.76 1.32
C GLN A 5 -61.22 -9.48 -0.03
N ALA A 6 -60.36 -9.15 -0.99
CA ALA A 6 -60.11 -10.03 -2.15
C ALA A 6 -58.88 -9.63 -3.00
N ILE A 7 -57.69 -9.46 -2.41
CA ILE A 7 -56.43 -9.56 -3.18
C ILE A 7 -55.40 -10.29 -2.32
N GLN A 8 -55.48 -11.63 -2.32
CA GLN A 8 -54.41 -12.51 -1.87
C GLN A 8 -54.32 -13.66 -2.89
N ARG A 9 -53.46 -13.50 -3.91
CA ARG A 9 -53.01 -14.63 -4.73
C ARG A 9 -51.55 -14.48 -5.15
N ARG A 10 -50.75 -15.42 -4.62
CA ARG A 10 -49.63 -16.13 -5.25
C ARG A 10 -48.38 -15.33 -5.62
N THR A 11 -47.42 -15.33 -4.70
CA THR A 11 -45.99 -15.40 -5.03
C THR A 11 -45.48 -16.79 -4.61
N GLY A 12 -45.44 -17.70 -5.57
CA GLY A 12 -44.74 -18.99 -5.44
C GLY A 12 -43.33 -18.83 -6.00
N GLY A 13 -42.39 -18.37 -5.17
CA GLY A 13 -40.97 -18.32 -5.52
C GLY A 13 -40.33 -19.69 -5.34
N SER A 14 -39.96 -20.32 -6.46
CA SER A 14 -39.14 -21.54 -6.47
C SER A 14 -37.73 -21.19 -5.98
N GLN A 15 -37.45 -21.43 -4.69
CA GLN A 15 -36.10 -21.34 -4.14
C GLN A 15 -35.27 -22.52 -4.68
N SER A 16 -34.47 -22.29 -5.72
CA SER A 16 -33.46 -23.25 -6.17
C SER A 16 -32.35 -23.36 -5.12
N ARG A 17 -32.43 -24.38 -4.27
CA ARG A 17 -31.41 -24.72 -3.28
C ARG A 17 -30.22 -25.39 -3.98
N ASN A 18 -29.29 -24.60 -4.50
CA ASN A 18 -27.97 -25.10 -4.89
C ASN A 18 -26.97 -24.88 -3.74
N PRO A 19 -26.74 -25.88 -2.87
CA PRO A 19 -25.85 -25.76 -1.72
C PRO A 19 -24.37 -25.58 -2.11
N TYR A 20 -23.99 -25.94 -3.33
CA TYR A 20 -22.62 -25.86 -3.83
C TYR A 20 -22.14 -24.43 -4.13
N ALA A 21 -23.06 -23.51 -4.48
CA ALA A 21 -22.71 -22.10 -4.72
C ALA A 21 -22.35 -21.35 -3.42
N ARG A 22 -22.89 -21.79 -2.27
CA ARG A 22 -22.59 -21.18 -0.96
C ARG A 22 -21.23 -21.63 -0.40
N ALA A 23 -20.81 -22.86 -0.69
CA ALA A 23 -19.56 -23.42 -0.19
C ALA A 23 -18.32 -22.82 -0.90
N LEU A 24 -18.42 -22.51 -2.19
CA LEU A 24 -17.31 -21.91 -2.95
C LEU A 24 -17.06 -20.43 -2.60
N GLY A 25 -18.11 -19.67 -2.27
CA GLY A 25 -17.98 -18.26 -1.85
C GLY A 25 -17.32 -18.09 -0.48
N ALA A 26 -17.61 -18.97 0.48
CA ALA A 26 -17.03 -18.92 1.83
C ALA A 26 -15.53 -19.30 1.85
N ALA A 27 -15.10 -20.23 1.00
CA ALA A 27 -13.70 -20.66 0.94
C ALA A 27 -12.74 -19.58 0.39
N ALA A 28 -13.20 -18.72 -0.53
CA ALA A 28 -12.38 -17.65 -1.10
C ALA A 28 -12.14 -16.46 -0.14
N ALA A 29 -13.10 -16.17 0.75
CA ALA A 29 -12.97 -15.13 1.78
C ALA A 29 -11.96 -15.53 2.87
N ILE A 30 -11.96 -16.80 3.28
CA ILE A 30 -11.05 -17.32 4.33
C ILE A 30 -9.58 -17.25 3.88
N VAL A 31 -9.29 -17.51 2.60
CA VAL A 31 -7.90 -17.50 2.07
C VAL A 31 -7.33 -16.07 1.96
N SER A 32 -8.18 -15.07 1.71
CA SER A 32 -7.73 -13.67 1.50
C SER A 32 -7.37 -12.97 2.82
N LEU A 33 -8.05 -13.30 3.92
CA LEU A 33 -7.80 -12.75 5.26
C LEU A 33 -6.81 -13.57 6.08
N ALA A 34 -6.72 -14.88 5.82
CA ALA A 34 -5.63 -15.70 6.35
C ALA A 34 -4.26 -15.19 5.85
N GLY A 35 -4.15 -14.58 4.67
CA GLY A 35 -2.89 -13.97 4.20
C GLY A 35 -2.37 -12.83 5.10
N LEU A 36 -3.26 -11.95 5.55
CA LEU A 36 -2.94 -10.82 6.43
C LEU A 36 -2.78 -11.26 7.90
N GLY A 37 -3.63 -12.18 8.36
CA GLY A 37 -3.56 -12.77 9.71
C GLY A 37 -2.39 -13.73 9.92
N ILE A 38 -2.03 -14.56 8.95
CA ILE A 38 -0.90 -15.52 9.06
C ILE A 38 0.44 -14.79 9.01
N GLY A 39 0.57 -13.71 8.21
CA GLY A 39 1.75 -12.85 8.22
C GLY A 39 2.04 -12.27 9.62
N LEU A 40 1.00 -11.81 10.32
CA LEU A 40 1.10 -11.24 11.67
C LEU A 40 1.11 -12.29 12.80
N TYR A 41 0.45 -13.44 12.63
CA TYR A 41 0.50 -14.57 13.58
C TYR A 41 1.89 -15.20 13.63
N VAL A 42 2.57 -15.33 12.47
CA VAL A 42 3.97 -15.78 12.44
C VAL A 42 4.89 -14.72 13.07
N TYR A 43 4.63 -13.42 12.85
CA TYR A 43 5.39 -12.32 13.46
C TYR A 43 5.27 -12.31 15.01
N SER A 44 4.05 -12.37 15.55
CA SER A 44 3.81 -12.37 17.00
C SER A 44 4.41 -13.57 17.73
N ARG A 45 4.60 -14.70 17.04
CA ARG A 45 5.20 -15.92 17.60
C ARG A 45 6.73 -15.95 17.48
N TRP A 46 7.33 -15.09 16.64
CA TRP A 46 8.77 -15.03 16.39
C TRP A 46 9.50 -13.85 17.05
N THR A 47 8.78 -12.89 17.63
CA THR A 47 9.35 -11.86 18.50
C THR A 47 8.98 -12.11 19.97
N PRO A 48 9.56 -13.12 20.65
CA PRO A 48 9.62 -13.07 22.10
C PRO A 48 10.59 -11.92 22.44
N ASP A 49 10.13 -10.92 23.19
CA ASP A 49 10.95 -9.86 23.80
C ASP A 49 11.41 -8.68 22.94
N SER A 50 10.61 -8.19 21.99
CA SER A 50 10.76 -6.79 21.52
C SER A 50 10.17 -5.82 22.55
N GLN A 51 10.83 -5.67 23.70
CA GLN A 51 10.57 -4.55 24.59
C GLN A 51 10.87 -3.23 23.83
N PRO A 52 9.94 -2.26 23.78
CA PRO A 52 10.22 -0.96 23.20
C PRO A 52 11.12 -0.19 24.18
N GLY A 53 12.44 -0.17 23.94
CA GLY A 53 13.32 0.70 24.74
C GLY A 53 14.83 0.49 24.74
N GLN A 54 15.43 -0.47 24.02
CA GLN A 54 16.88 -0.66 24.12
C GLN A 54 17.56 -1.13 22.82
N GLY A 55 18.47 -0.30 22.31
CA GLY A 55 19.40 -0.59 21.21
C GLY A 55 18.97 0.08 19.91
N GLY A 56 19.71 1.00 19.29
CA GLY A 56 21.07 1.48 19.49
C GLY A 56 21.42 2.20 18.19
N ASP A 57 21.54 3.53 18.26
CA ASP A 57 21.64 4.46 17.12
C ASP A 57 23.01 4.42 16.38
N GLU A 58 23.56 3.23 16.15
CA GLU A 58 24.96 3.09 15.77
C GLU A 58 25.19 2.99 14.26
N TRP A 59 24.14 2.82 13.44
CA TRP A 59 24.30 2.55 12.00
C TRP A 59 23.97 3.75 11.10
N ALA A 60 23.40 4.82 11.64
CA ALA A 60 22.99 6.00 10.86
C ALA A 60 23.96 7.20 10.96
N ALA A 61 24.97 7.14 11.83
CA ALA A 61 25.99 8.19 11.95
C ALA A 61 27.16 7.95 10.99
N GLY A 62 26.97 8.33 9.73
CA GLY A 62 28.07 8.48 8.79
C GLY A 62 29.09 9.51 9.29
N GLY A 63 30.21 9.03 9.82
CA GLY A 63 31.55 9.56 9.52
C GLY A 63 31.91 10.95 10.05
N GLY A 64 31.75 11.19 11.34
CA GLY A 64 32.46 12.26 12.05
C GLY A 64 33.88 11.84 12.44
N SER A 65 34.80 11.70 11.48
CA SER A 65 36.22 11.50 11.79
C SER A 65 36.96 12.84 11.74
N ARG A 66 36.99 13.52 12.90
CA ARG A 66 37.90 14.64 13.18
C ARG A 66 38.61 14.35 14.51
N HIS A 67 39.81 13.78 14.47
CA HIS A 67 40.92 14.21 15.33
C HIS A 67 42.26 13.52 15.02
N GLY A 68 43.31 14.34 14.93
CA GLY A 68 44.73 13.97 15.11
C GLY A 68 45.41 13.46 13.85
N THR A 69 46.54 13.98 13.37
CA THR A 69 47.60 14.77 14.02
C THR A 69 48.33 15.60 12.98
N GLN A 70 48.53 16.87 13.33
CA GLN A 70 49.39 17.84 12.67
C GLN A 70 50.85 17.57 13.08
N SER A 71 51.72 17.28 12.11
CA SER A 71 53.17 17.51 12.20
C SER A 71 53.77 17.60 10.79
N GLY A 72 54.42 18.73 10.51
CA GLY A 72 55.12 19.00 9.24
C GLY A 72 56.41 18.17 9.07
N PRO A 73 57.10 18.33 7.92
CA PRO A 73 58.17 19.34 7.84
C PRO A 73 58.19 20.16 6.54
N PRO A 74 59.02 21.23 6.47
CA PRO A 74 59.04 22.17 5.35
C PRO A 74 59.97 21.68 4.23
N GLY A 75 59.55 21.87 2.98
CA GLY A 75 60.35 21.62 1.78
C GLY A 75 60.11 22.72 0.76
N ALA A 76 61.18 23.43 0.43
CA ALA A 76 61.22 24.62 -0.40
C ALA A 76 61.16 24.30 -1.91
N ASP A 77 60.96 25.39 -2.66
CA ASP A 77 61.30 25.61 -4.08
C ASP A 77 60.45 24.94 -5.17
N ALA A 78 59.64 25.77 -5.86
CA ALA A 78 59.86 26.05 -7.29
C ALA A 78 58.86 27.09 -7.80
N THR A 79 59.40 28.26 -8.10
CA THR A 79 58.84 29.34 -8.92
C THR A 79 58.42 28.82 -10.30
N GLY A 80 57.13 28.90 -10.60
CA GLY A 80 56.56 28.62 -11.93
C GLY A 80 55.38 29.52 -12.23
N LYS A 81 55.67 30.77 -12.62
CA LYS A 81 54.68 31.80 -12.98
C LYS A 81 54.30 31.62 -14.46
N GLY A 82 53.18 30.97 -14.73
CA GLY A 82 52.56 30.87 -16.06
C GLY A 82 51.30 31.75 -16.17
N PRO A 83 51.08 32.47 -17.28
CA PRO A 83 50.06 33.52 -17.36
C PRO A 83 48.66 32.98 -17.68
N SER A 84 47.71 33.61 -17.00
CA SER A 84 46.29 33.79 -17.29
C SER A 84 45.81 33.39 -18.69
N GLY A 85 45.05 32.29 -18.76
CA GLY A 85 44.05 32.04 -19.80
C GLY A 85 42.68 32.05 -19.13
N GLY A 86 41.98 33.19 -19.22
CA GLY A 86 40.65 33.37 -18.66
C GLY A 86 39.61 32.53 -19.41
N ALA A 87 39.16 31.45 -18.79
CA ALA A 87 37.85 30.90 -19.05
C ALA A 87 36.98 31.23 -17.84
N ALA A 88 36.04 32.15 -18.02
CA ALA A 88 34.99 32.45 -17.06
C ALA A 88 34.10 31.20 -16.93
N GLY A 89 34.58 30.22 -16.15
CA GLY A 89 33.80 29.07 -15.74
C GLY A 89 32.65 29.58 -14.90
N ALA A 90 31.45 29.56 -15.47
CA ALA A 90 30.22 29.82 -14.76
C ALA A 90 30.21 28.93 -13.52
N ALA A 91 30.41 29.54 -12.35
CA ALA A 91 30.38 28.87 -11.07
C ALA A 91 28.96 28.31 -10.86
N THR A 92 28.75 27.07 -11.28
CA THR A 92 27.55 26.29 -10.96
C THR A 92 27.49 26.21 -9.45
N LYS A 93 26.59 26.99 -8.87
CA LYS A 93 26.36 27.04 -7.42
C LYS A 93 26.23 25.60 -6.92
N PRO A 94 26.99 25.20 -5.88
CA PRO A 94 26.90 23.86 -5.33
C PRO A 94 25.44 23.63 -4.94
N GLN A 95 24.79 22.70 -5.65
CA GLN A 95 23.41 22.33 -5.43
C GLN A 95 23.30 21.94 -3.96
N ALA A 96 22.54 22.72 -3.17
CA ALA A 96 22.39 22.47 -1.75
C ALA A 96 21.98 21.01 -1.57
N ARG A 97 22.80 20.24 -0.83
CA ARG A 97 22.58 18.81 -0.61
C ARG A 97 21.19 18.63 -0.04
N ARG A 98 20.25 18.15 -0.85
CA ARG A 98 18.91 17.78 -0.39
C ARG A 98 19.12 16.77 0.74
N GLY A 99 18.51 17.03 1.91
CA GLY A 99 18.56 16.09 3.02
C GLY A 99 18.04 14.70 2.60
N PRO A 100 18.28 13.66 3.42
CA PRO A 100 17.83 12.31 3.10
C PRO A 100 16.32 12.31 2.80
N ARG A 101 15.92 11.61 1.73
CA ARG A 101 14.51 11.47 1.37
C ARG A 101 13.83 10.54 2.41
N PRO A 102 12.64 10.90 2.92
CA PRO A 102 11.90 10.01 3.80
C PRO A 102 11.51 8.71 3.08
N THR A 103 11.36 7.65 3.83
CA THR A 103 10.94 6.34 3.36
C THR A 103 9.42 6.19 3.43
N LEU A 104 8.84 5.58 2.41
CA LEU A 104 7.40 5.32 2.34
C LEU A 104 7.18 3.87 1.97
N SER A 105 6.32 3.17 2.68
CA SER A 105 5.81 1.87 2.26
C SER A 105 4.41 2.02 1.68
N LEU A 106 4.18 1.44 0.51
CA LEU A 106 2.91 1.48 -0.21
C LEU A 106 2.42 0.04 -0.37
N SER A 107 1.30 -0.29 0.29
CA SER A 107 0.66 -1.60 0.24
C SER A 107 -0.55 -1.55 -0.69
N LEU A 108 -0.61 -2.48 -1.65
CA LEU A 108 -1.78 -2.68 -2.50
C LEU A 108 -2.66 -3.82 -1.97
N PRO A 109 -3.98 -3.71 -2.09
CA PRO A 109 -4.89 -4.71 -1.57
C PRO A 109 -4.91 -5.94 -2.49
N PRO A 110 -5.22 -7.16 -1.98
CA PRO A 110 -5.35 -8.40 -2.75
C PRO A 110 -6.11 -8.34 -4.08
N PRO A 111 -7.16 -7.52 -4.25
CA PRO A 111 -7.94 -7.46 -5.48
C PRO A 111 -7.24 -6.74 -6.65
N PHE A 112 -6.05 -6.15 -6.44
CA PHE A 112 -5.33 -5.44 -7.49
C PHE A 112 -4.89 -6.37 -8.62
N ASP A 113 -5.39 -6.15 -9.84
CA ASP A 113 -4.99 -6.94 -11.00
C ASP A 113 -3.66 -6.45 -11.59
N ARG A 114 -2.61 -7.22 -11.33
CA ARG A 114 -1.26 -6.98 -11.86
C ARG A 114 -1.13 -7.26 -13.37
N THR A 115 -2.16 -7.78 -14.01
CA THR A 115 -2.19 -8.04 -15.46
C THR A 115 -2.93 -6.95 -16.23
N SER A 116 -3.72 -6.13 -15.55
CA SER A 116 -4.45 -5.03 -16.17
C SER A 116 -3.50 -3.88 -16.53
N PRO A 117 -3.35 -3.53 -17.81
CA PRO A 117 -2.47 -2.43 -18.22
C PRO A 117 -2.95 -1.08 -17.67
N THR A 118 -4.26 -0.89 -17.55
CA THR A 118 -4.86 0.33 -16.97
C THR A 118 -4.49 0.45 -15.48
N ALA A 119 -4.64 -0.63 -14.71
CA ALA A 119 -4.28 -0.65 -13.30
C ALA A 119 -2.78 -0.40 -13.08
N LEU A 120 -1.94 -1.00 -13.93
CA LEU A 120 -0.50 -0.78 -13.90
C LEU A 120 -0.10 0.66 -14.26
N GLN A 121 -0.78 1.28 -15.22
CA GLN A 121 -0.53 2.68 -15.58
C GLN A 121 -0.91 3.64 -14.44
N LEU A 122 -2.08 3.45 -13.82
CA LEU A 122 -2.50 4.27 -12.68
C LEU A 122 -1.55 4.13 -11.48
N LEU A 123 -1.10 2.91 -11.21
CA LEU A 123 -0.09 2.66 -10.18
C LEU A 123 1.27 3.28 -10.53
N HIS A 124 1.68 3.22 -11.80
CA HIS A 124 2.88 3.88 -12.30
C HIS A 124 2.84 5.38 -12.06
N ASP A 125 1.77 6.04 -12.48
CA ASP A 125 1.60 7.49 -12.32
C ASP A 125 1.64 7.90 -10.83
N LEU A 126 0.93 7.15 -9.98
CA LEU A 126 0.98 7.34 -8.51
C LEU A 126 2.41 7.20 -7.96
N VAL A 127 3.11 6.13 -8.32
CA VAL A 127 4.48 5.87 -7.82
C VAL A 127 5.47 6.91 -8.36
N ALA A 128 5.31 7.36 -9.61
CA ALA A 128 6.15 8.38 -10.22
C ALA A 128 6.09 9.70 -9.44
N VAL A 129 4.88 10.16 -9.11
CA VAL A 129 4.67 11.37 -8.30
C VAL A 129 5.28 11.21 -6.90
N LEU A 130 5.06 10.05 -6.26
CA LEU A 130 5.57 9.82 -4.91
C LEU A 130 7.10 9.65 -4.86
N ALA A 131 7.74 9.09 -5.90
CA ALA A 131 9.18 8.79 -5.93
C ALA A 131 10.06 10.04 -5.92
N GLU A 132 9.54 11.18 -6.41
CA GLU A 132 10.21 12.47 -6.29
C GLU A 132 10.40 12.92 -4.83
N HIS A 133 9.53 12.44 -3.95
CA HIS A 133 9.42 12.89 -2.57
C HIS A 133 9.86 11.85 -1.54
N PHE A 134 9.76 10.56 -1.87
CA PHE A 134 9.97 9.43 -0.97
C PHE A 134 10.86 8.35 -1.59
N LEU A 135 11.49 7.54 -0.74
CA LEU A 135 12.06 6.24 -1.11
C LEU A 135 10.99 5.16 -0.87
N ILE A 136 10.45 4.61 -1.95
CA ILE A 136 9.24 3.77 -1.89
C ILE A 136 9.59 2.29 -1.76
N HIS A 137 8.96 1.61 -0.81
CA HIS A 137 8.80 0.15 -0.79
C HIS A 137 7.40 -0.18 -1.25
N LEU A 138 7.28 -0.85 -2.39
CA LEU A 138 5.98 -1.21 -2.96
C LEU A 138 5.71 -2.69 -2.65
N ILE A 139 4.65 -2.93 -1.89
CA ILE A 139 4.23 -4.24 -1.39
C ILE A 139 2.98 -4.65 -2.15
N LEU A 140 3.07 -5.80 -2.80
CA LEU A 140 2.10 -6.22 -3.79
C LEU A 140 1.48 -7.56 -3.40
N PRO A 141 0.18 -7.74 -3.66
CA PRO A 141 -0.47 -9.02 -3.51
C PRO A 141 0.04 -10.03 -4.54
N ASP A 142 -0.22 -11.29 -4.24
CA ASP A 142 -0.02 -12.35 -5.21
C ASP A 142 -1.02 -12.23 -6.36
N SER A 143 -0.64 -12.76 -7.52
CA SER A 143 -1.54 -12.68 -8.68
C SER A 143 -2.64 -13.70 -8.44
N PRO A 144 -3.92 -13.34 -8.63
CA PRO A 144 -5.03 -14.27 -8.42
C PRO A 144 -4.89 -15.54 -9.27
N SER A 145 -4.20 -15.45 -10.43
CA SER A 145 -3.92 -16.58 -11.33
C SER A 145 -3.02 -17.68 -10.73
N SER A 146 -2.29 -17.40 -9.65
CA SER A 146 -1.36 -18.35 -9.03
C SER A 146 -2.00 -19.28 -7.99
N SER A 147 -3.30 -19.12 -7.71
CA SER A 147 -4.01 -19.90 -6.69
C SER A 147 -4.57 -21.24 -7.19
N ALA A 148 -4.25 -21.65 -8.42
CA ALA A 148 -4.49 -23.03 -8.85
C ALA A 148 -3.74 -23.97 -7.87
N PRO A 149 -4.44 -24.90 -7.19
CA PRO A 149 -3.83 -25.75 -6.19
C PRO A 149 -2.73 -26.57 -6.85
N ALA A 150 -1.48 -26.16 -6.60
CA ALA A 150 -0.31 -26.89 -7.03
C ALA A 150 -0.44 -28.29 -6.44
N SER A 151 -0.72 -29.26 -7.31
CA SER A 151 -0.70 -30.66 -6.94
C SER A 151 0.65 -30.92 -6.28
N ALA A 152 0.60 -31.30 -5.00
CA ALA A 152 1.76 -31.53 -4.16
C ALA A 152 2.72 -32.50 -4.86
N GLY A 153 3.75 -31.94 -5.51
CA GLY A 153 4.54 -32.69 -6.45
C GLY A 153 5.79 -31.94 -6.86
N THR A 154 6.83 -32.15 -6.06
CA THR A 154 8.25 -32.01 -6.42
C THR A 154 8.87 -30.60 -6.34
N ALA A 155 9.51 -30.38 -5.19
CA ALA A 155 10.78 -29.67 -4.96
C ALA A 155 11.10 -28.41 -5.79
N GLU A 156 10.90 -27.27 -5.13
CA GLU A 156 11.90 -26.20 -4.94
C GLU A 156 13.15 -26.27 -5.83
N THR A 157 13.15 -25.53 -6.94
CA THR A 157 14.34 -24.78 -7.39
C THR A 157 13.97 -23.80 -8.50
N GLY A 158 13.88 -22.51 -8.15
CA GLY A 158 14.53 -21.48 -8.98
C GLY A 158 13.70 -20.52 -9.83
N ALA A 159 12.37 -20.50 -9.84
CA ALA A 159 11.61 -19.61 -10.74
C ALA A 159 10.67 -18.59 -10.04
N SER A 160 10.90 -18.28 -8.75
CA SER A 160 10.08 -17.28 -8.02
C SER A 160 10.33 -15.82 -8.45
N GLY A 161 11.19 -15.57 -9.43
CA GLY A 161 11.52 -14.23 -9.94
C GLY A 161 10.69 -13.73 -11.13
N SER A 162 9.82 -14.58 -11.71
CA SER A 162 9.14 -14.21 -12.97
C SER A 162 8.08 -13.13 -12.82
N GLY A 163 7.48 -12.96 -11.64
CA GLY A 163 6.39 -12.01 -11.45
C GLY A 163 6.84 -10.56 -11.21
N THR A 164 7.91 -10.36 -10.43
CA THR A 164 8.41 -9.01 -10.12
C THR A 164 9.24 -8.41 -11.23
N GLY A 165 9.91 -9.23 -12.06
CA GLY A 165 10.75 -8.73 -13.16
C GLY A 165 9.95 -7.96 -14.22
N ALA A 166 8.80 -8.49 -14.63
CA ALA A 166 7.92 -7.81 -15.58
C ALA A 166 7.38 -6.49 -14.99
N LEU A 167 7.06 -6.49 -13.69
CA LEU A 167 6.58 -5.30 -13.01
C LEU A 167 7.69 -4.25 -12.81
N ALA A 168 8.91 -4.68 -12.51
CA ALA A 168 10.07 -3.78 -12.42
C ALA A 168 10.32 -3.04 -13.74
N ALA A 169 10.04 -3.69 -14.87
CA ALA A 169 10.13 -3.04 -16.19
C ALA A 169 9.09 -1.93 -16.37
N VAL A 170 7.89 -2.07 -15.80
CA VAL A 170 6.85 -1.02 -15.83
C VAL A 170 7.34 0.25 -15.14
N PHE A 171 8.09 0.13 -14.05
CA PHE A 171 8.60 1.27 -13.28
C PHE A 171 10.04 1.69 -13.66
N ALA A 172 10.59 1.17 -14.75
CA ALA A 172 12.01 1.40 -15.09
C ALA A 172 12.32 2.86 -15.46
N ASP A 173 11.31 3.61 -15.88
CA ASP A 173 11.37 5.05 -16.21
C ASP A 173 11.04 5.94 -15.00
N VAL A 174 10.58 5.38 -13.88
CA VAL A 174 10.34 6.15 -12.66
C VAL A 174 11.66 6.54 -12.02
N LEU A 175 11.85 7.85 -11.85
CA LEU A 175 13.09 8.43 -11.32
C LEU A 175 13.43 7.86 -9.93
N ASP A 176 14.64 7.33 -9.80
CA ASP A 176 15.18 6.74 -8.56
C ASP A 176 14.38 5.54 -8.01
N PHE A 177 13.52 4.91 -8.81
CA PHE A 177 12.84 3.69 -8.40
C PHE A 177 13.82 2.52 -8.32
N ASP A 178 13.84 1.83 -7.18
CA ASP A 178 14.71 0.67 -6.94
C ASP A 178 13.88 -0.60 -7.00
N ALA A 179 14.06 -1.40 -8.05
CA ALA A 179 13.36 -2.66 -8.23
C ALA A 179 13.54 -3.66 -7.06
N ARG A 180 14.60 -3.50 -6.26
CA ARG A 180 14.81 -4.33 -5.05
C ARG A 180 13.82 -4.00 -3.92
N ARG A 181 13.10 -2.88 -4.04
CA ARG A 181 12.05 -2.44 -3.11
C ARG A 181 10.65 -2.88 -3.52
N LEU A 182 10.55 -3.68 -4.58
CA LEU A 182 9.33 -4.41 -4.96
C LEU A 182 9.24 -5.71 -4.17
N LEU A 183 8.16 -5.87 -3.41
CA LEU A 183 7.98 -6.97 -2.45
C LEU A 183 6.67 -7.69 -2.72
N LEU A 184 6.68 -9.02 -2.70
CA LEU A 184 5.47 -9.85 -2.85
C LEU A 184 5.07 -10.49 -1.52
N TYR A 185 3.79 -10.36 -1.15
CA TYR A 185 3.26 -10.88 0.11
C TYR A 185 3.49 -12.40 0.33
N SER A 186 3.35 -13.26 -0.69
CA SER A 186 3.58 -14.71 -0.53
C SER A 186 5.02 -15.09 -0.19
N THR A 187 5.99 -14.25 -0.53
CA THR A 187 7.39 -14.62 -0.40
C THR A 187 7.86 -14.43 1.04
N SER A 188 8.76 -15.30 1.51
CA SER A 188 9.41 -15.11 2.82
C SER A 188 10.14 -13.77 2.90
N ALA A 189 10.79 -13.37 1.80
CA ALA A 189 11.44 -12.08 1.65
C ALA A 189 10.43 -10.92 1.78
N GLY A 190 9.27 -10.99 1.13
CA GLY A 190 8.23 -9.97 1.25
C GLY A 190 7.65 -9.86 2.65
N ARG A 191 7.45 -10.99 3.35
CA ARG A 191 7.02 -10.97 4.76
C ARG A 191 8.06 -10.33 5.69
N GLN A 192 9.35 -10.61 5.49
CA GLN A 192 10.42 -9.97 6.26
C GLN A 192 10.59 -8.49 5.90
N ALA A 193 10.46 -8.16 4.62
CA ALA A 193 10.55 -6.79 4.17
C ALA A 193 9.33 -5.96 4.61
N LEU A 194 8.20 -6.59 4.93
CA LEU A 194 7.08 -5.95 5.61
C LEU A 194 7.56 -5.30 6.92
N SER A 195 8.29 -6.01 7.78
CA SER A 195 8.75 -5.41 9.06
C SER A 195 9.69 -4.22 8.85
N VAL A 196 10.46 -4.20 7.75
CA VAL A 196 11.28 -3.04 7.36
C VAL A 196 10.42 -1.91 6.80
N ALA A 197 9.43 -2.24 5.99
CA ALA A 197 8.43 -1.31 5.47
C ALA A 197 7.59 -0.68 6.60
N LEU A 198 7.40 -1.39 7.71
CA LEU A 198 6.73 -0.87 8.91
C LEU A 198 7.59 0.12 9.70
N ALA A 199 8.91 0.13 9.50
CA ALA A 199 9.82 1.13 10.07
C ALA A 199 9.99 2.36 9.16
N CYS A 200 9.16 2.49 8.12
CA CYS A 200 9.17 3.68 7.26
C CYS A 200 8.60 4.91 7.98
N ASP A 201 9.00 6.09 7.52
CA ASP A 201 8.47 7.37 8.02
C ASP A 201 6.94 7.45 7.79
N ALA A 202 6.48 6.86 6.69
CA ALA A 202 5.06 6.74 6.36
C ALA A 202 4.73 5.36 5.77
N HIS A 203 3.54 4.86 6.09
CA HIS A 203 2.94 3.66 5.51
C HIS A 203 1.60 4.04 4.87
N VAL A 204 1.33 3.58 3.66
CA VAL A 204 0.11 3.81 2.91
C VAL A 204 -0.56 2.48 2.62
N GLU A 205 -1.76 2.29 3.14
CA GLU A 205 -2.64 1.17 2.77
C GLU A 205 -3.62 1.67 1.70
N VAL A 206 -3.56 1.09 0.52
CA VAL A 206 -4.50 1.38 -0.57
C VAL A 206 -5.73 0.49 -0.43
N SER A 207 -6.91 1.09 -0.50
CA SER A 207 -8.18 0.37 -0.54
C SER A 207 -8.97 0.82 -1.76
N PHE A 208 -9.51 -0.15 -2.49
CA PHE A 208 -10.34 0.14 -3.66
C PHE A 208 -11.83 0.14 -3.29
N PHE A 209 -12.58 1.05 -3.91
CA PHE A 209 -14.04 0.98 -3.94
C PHE A 209 -14.52 0.77 -5.38
N ALA A 210 -15.58 -0.01 -5.51
CA ALA A 210 -16.33 -0.11 -6.75
C ALA A 210 -17.54 0.82 -6.66
N ASP A 211 -17.70 1.72 -7.64
CA ASP A 211 -18.92 2.51 -7.80
C ASP A 211 -20.04 1.60 -8.33
N GLY A 212 -20.59 0.78 -7.43
CA GLY A 212 -21.73 -0.07 -7.73
C GLY A 212 -22.95 0.79 -8.02
N THR A 213 -23.23 1.03 -9.31
CA THR A 213 -24.50 1.60 -9.80
C THR A 213 -25.64 0.58 -9.82
N GLY A 214 -25.39 -0.67 -9.41
CA GLY A 214 -26.28 -1.79 -9.69
C GLY A 214 -26.77 -2.52 -8.45
N ALA A 215 -27.94 -2.10 -7.99
CA ALA A 215 -28.93 -2.87 -7.24
C ALA A 215 -28.55 -3.33 -5.82
N ASP A 216 -29.38 -2.89 -4.87
CA ASP A 216 -29.63 -3.47 -3.56
C ASP A 216 -30.01 -4.96 -3.68
N SER A 217 -29.06 -5.80 -4.08
CA SER A 217 -29.22 -7.24 -4.06
C SER A 217 -29.29 -7.61 -2.59
N GLU A 218 -30.51 -7.89 -2.13
CA GLU A 218 -30.88 -8.30 -0.77
C GLU A 218 -30.10 -9.56 -0.33
N ALA A 219 -28.81 -9.43 -0.09
CA ALA A 219 -27.97 -10.44 0.52
C ALA A 219 -28.15 -10.42 2.04
N GLY A 220 -29.40 -10.58 2.50
CA GLY A 220 -29.81 -10.51 3.91
C GLY A 220 -29.37 -11.71 4.77
N GLY A 221 -28.21 -12.32 4.52
CA GLY A 221 -27.82 -13.58 5.16
C GLY A 221 -26.37 -13.76 5.62
N LEU A 222 -25.47 -12.80 5.37
CA LEU A 222 -24.03 -12.97 5.67
C LEU A 222 -23.44 -11.92 6.63
N ALA A 223 -24.26 -11.06 7.24
CA ALA A 223 -23.79 -9.96 8.07
C ALA A 223 -23.10 -10.40 9.39
N ALA A 224 -23.35 -11.62 9.88
CA ALA A 224 -22.84 -12.06 11.17
C ALA A 224 -21.34 -12.42 11.16
N GLU A 225 -20.81 -12.96 10.05
CA GLU A 225 -19.38 -13.31 9.96
C GLU A 225 -18.49 -12.11 9.62
N ALA A 226 -19.05 -11.07 8.98
CA ALA A 226 -18.33 -9.83 8.68
C ALA A 226 -17.96 -9.03 9.94
N ALA A 227 -18.74 -9.16 11.03
CA ALA A 227 -18.51 -8.39 12.26
C ALA A 227 -17.28 -8.84 13.06
N GLU A 228 -16.89 -10.12 13.00
CA GLU A 228 -15.64 -10.58 13.63
C GLU A 228 -14.41 -10.06 12.85
N ASP A 229 -14.55 -9.89 11.54
CA ASP A 229 -13.46 -9.49 10.65
C ASP A 229 -13.07 -8.00 10.79
N ASP A 230 -14.06 -7.12 10.99
CA ASP A 230 -13.84 -5.69 11.22
C ASP A 230 -12.86 -5.43 12.38
N GLY A 231 -12.97 -6.23 13.45
CA GLY A 231 -12.09 -6.13 14.61
C GLY A 231 -10.64 -6.51 14.32
N ALA A 232 -10.40 -7.41 13.36
CA ALA A 232 -9.05 -7.80 12.96
C ALA A 232 -8.38 -6.72 12.10
N ALA A 233 -9.12 -6.13 11.15
CA ALA A 233 -8.63 -5.03 10.33
C ALA A 233 -8.25 -3.80 11.18
N ILE A 234 -9.12 -3.43 12.14
CA ILE A 234 -8.85 -2.32 13.06
C ILE A 234 -7.58 -2.58 13.88
N LYS A 235 -7.45 -3.77 14.49
CA LYS A 235 -6.26 -4.14 15.28
C LYS A 235 -4.98 -4.14 14.45
N SER A 236 -5.07 -4.51 13.17
CA SER A 236 -3.94 -4.47 12.25
C SER A 236 -3.47 -3.03 12.05
N VAL A 237 -4.37 -2.10 11.71
CA VAL A 237 -4.03 -0.69 11.53
C VAL A 237 -3.52 -0.06 12.82
N GLU A 238 -4.08 -0.40 13.99
CA GLU A 238 -3.55 0.04 15.29
C GLU A 238 -2.14 -0.50 15.56
N HIS A 239 -1.83 -1.71 15.09
CA HIS A 239 -0.48 -2.27 15.18
C HIS A 239 0.48 -1.50 14.28
N LEU A 240 0.10 -1.24 13.02
CA LEU A 240 0.86 -0.42 12.07
C LEU A 240 1.16 0.96 12.64
N GLN A 241 0.19 1.55 13.34
CA GLN A 241 0.32 2.86 13.98
C GLN A 241 1.42 2.90 15.06
N ARG A 242 1.75 1.77 15.69
CA ARG A 242 2.82 1.69 16.69
C ARG A 242 4.21 1.58 16.07
N THR A 243 4.29 1.14 14.82
CA THR A 243 5.56 0.88 14.13
C THR A 243 5.92 1.97 13.14
N ALA A 244 4.93 2.46 12.38
CA ALA A 244 5.12 3.49 11.37
C ALA A 244 4.97 4.90 11.97
N GLY A 245 5.71 5.87 11.43
CA GLY A 245 5.58 7.27 11.86
C GLY A 245 4.19 7.85 11.57
N VAL A 246 3.70 7.63 10.34
CA VAL A 246 2.34 7.97 9.91
C VAL A 246 1.75 6.82 9.10
N VAL A 247 0.50 6.46 9.39
CA VAL A 247 -0.30 5.53 8.60
C VAL A 247 -1.33 6.32 7.80
N VAL A 248 -1.37 6.10 6.49
CA VAL A 248 -2.32 6.72 5.56
C VAL A 248 -3.24 5.64 5.02
N LEU A 249 -4.53 5.77 5.26
CA LEU A 249 -5.57 4.97 4.61
C LEU A 249 -5.98 5.71 3.34
N LEU A 250 -5.50 5.24 2.20
CA LEU A 250 -5.77 5.84 0.89
C LEU A 250 -6.90 5.07 0.19
N VAL A 251 -8.03 5.73 0.00
CA VAL A 251 -9.22 5.16 -0.64
C VAL A 251 -9.27 5.66 -2.08
N LEU A 252 -9.18 4.74 -3.04
CA LEU A 252 -9.12 5.03 -4.48
C LEU A 252 -10.19 4.26 -5.26
N PRO A 253 -10.64 4.78 -6.41
CA PRO A 253 -11.51 4.02 -7.30
C PRO A 253 -10.79 2.77 -7.79
N SER A 254 -11.53 1.68 -7.94
CA SER A 254 -11.01 0.47 -8.58
C SER A 254 -10.53 0.80 -10.00
N PRO A 255 -9.30 0.40 -10.37
CA PRO A 255 -8.77 0.68 -11.71
C PRO A 255 -9.49 -0.11 -12.81
N ASP A 256 -10.15 -1.22 -12.45
CA ASP A 256 -10.77 -2.15 -13.38
C ASP A 256 -12.29 -1.99 -13.39
N VAL A 257 -12.77 -0.87 -13.93
CA VAL A 257 -14.20 -0.53 -13.99
C VAL A 257 -14.99 -1.53 -14.85
N ASP A 258 -14.33 -2.16 -15.83
CA ASP A 258 -14.93 -3.10 -16.78
C ASP A 258 -14.73 -4.58 -16.40
N SER A 259 -13.95 -4.87 -15.34
CA SER A 259 -13.68 -6.26 -14.98
C SER A 259 -14.91 -6.86 -14.30
N ALA A 260 -15.46 -7.92 -14.92
CA ALA A 260 -16.54 -8.72 -14.36
C ALA A 260 -16.13 -9.52 -13.11
N ALA A 261 -14.89 -9.36 -12.63
CA ALA A 261 -14.44 -9.95 -11.39
C ALA A 261 -15.32 -9.45 -10.25
N PRO A 262 -15.87 -10.35 -9.41
CA PRO A 262 -16.69 -9.93 -8.29
C PRO A 262 -15.85 -9.00 -7.40
N PRO A 263 -16.40 -7.83 -6.99
CA PRO A 263 -15.70 -6.97 -6.05
C PRO A 263 -15.34 -7.82 -4.85
N SER A 264 -14.09 -7.72 -4.41
CA SER A 264 -13.59 -8.48 -3.27
C SER A 264 -14.54 -8.38 -2.08
N ALA A 265 -14.64 -9.47 -1.33
CA ALA A 265 -15.65 -9.72 -0.29
C ALA A 265 -15.70 -8.72 0.88
N PHE A 266 -14.92 -7.63 0.85
CA PHE A 266 -15.03 -6.57 1.84
C PHE A 266 -16.31 -5.78 1.59
N SER A 267 -17.31 -5.98 2.44
CA SER A 267 -18.56 -5.25 2.34
C SER A 267 -18.28 -3.76 2.46
N ARG A 268 -18.85 -2.96 1.54
CA ARG A 268 -18.79 -1.49 1.61
C ARG A 268 -19.17 -0.96 3.00
N SER A 269 -20.15 -1.59 3.65
CA SER A 269 -20.58 -1.20 4.99
C SER A 269 -19.51 -1.42 6.06
N SER A 270 -18.75 -2.52 5.96
CA SER A 270 -17.64 -2.84 6.87
C SER A 270 -16.47 -1.89 6.66
N PHE A 271 -16.17 -1.55 5.40
CA PHE A 271 -15.17 -0.55 5.07
C PHE A 271 -15.53 0.83 5.61
N GLU A 272 -16.78 1.26 5.39
CA GLU A 272 -17.28 2.53 5.91
C GLU A 272 -17.29 2.55 7.44
N ALA A 273 -17.67 1.44 8.09
CA ALA A 273 -17.60 1.31 9.55
C ALA A 273 -16.16 1.42 10.07
N THR A 274 -15.19 0.81 9.38
CA THR A 274 -13.76 0.88 9.72
C THR A 274 -13.23 2.30 9.54
N LEU A 275 -13.57 2.97 8.43
CA LEU A 275 -13.21 4.38 8.21
C LEU A 275 -13.84 5.29 9.25
N GLU A 276 -15.12 5.10 9.57
CA GLU A 276 -15.82 5.85 10.62
C GLU A 276 -15.20 5.62 12.00
N TYR A 277 -14.79 4.38 12.30
CA TYR A 277 -14.05 4.06 13.50
C TYR A 277 -12.77 4.90 13.57
N PHE A 278 -11.96 4.92 12.51
CA PHE A 278 -10.72 5.70 12.50
C PHE A 278 -10.95 7.21 12.49
N LYS A 279 -12.01 7.70 11.85
CA LYS A 279 -12.41 9.12 11.91
C LYS A 279 -12.77 9.52 13.35
N LYS A 280 -13.52 8.69 14.07
CA LYS A 280 -13.91 8.94 15.47
C LYS A 280 -12.75 8.74 16.44
N ALA A 281 -11.90 7.74 16.17
CA ALA A 281 -10.69 7.45 16.92
C ALA A 281 -9.51 8.37 16.55
N SER A 282 -9.69 9.28 15.58
CA SER A 282 -8.67 10.17 14.99
C SER A 282 -8.05 11.19 15.96
N PHE A 283 -8.15 10.96 17.27
CA PHE A 283 -7.26 11.58 18.26
C PHE A 283 -5.81 11.11 18.14
N SER A 284 -5.55 10.03 17.39
CA SER A 284 -4.17 9.67 17.06
C SER A 284 -3.59 10.58 15.97
N ARG A 285 -2.54 11.32 16.33
CA ARG A 285 -1.79 12.19 15.41
C ARG A 285 -1.12 11.43 14.26
N SER A 286 -1.07 10.10 14.28
CA SER A 286 -0.36 9.31 13.28
C SER A 286 -1.24 8.62 12.23
N ILE A 287 -2.57 8.64 12.32
CA ILE A 287 -3.45 8.10 11.25
C ILE A 287 -4.00 9.24 10.39
N ARG A 288 -3.97 9.08 9.07
CA ARG A 288 -4.56 10.00 8.08
C ARG A 288 -5.43 9.21 7.12
N ILE A 289 -6.56 9.79 6.74
CA ILE A 289 -7.48 9.19 5.77
C ILE A 289 -7.52 10.12 4.57
N ILE A 290 -7.23 9.58 3.39
CA ILE A 290 -7.38 10.27 2.11
C ILE A 290 -8.47 9.52 1.36
N ASP A 291 -9.65 10.12 1.32
CA ASP A 291 -10.82 9.56 0.61
C ASP A 291 -11.12 10.44 -0.61
N THR A 292 -10.75 9.96 -1.79
CA THR A 292 -10.89 10.72 -3.06
C THR A 292 -12.31 10.70 -3.62
N ARG A 293 -13.20 9.89 -3.03
CA ARG A 293 -14.64 9.86 -3.38
C ARG A 293 -15.34 11.17 -3.09
N VAL A 294 -14.92 11.85 -2.03
CA VAL A 294 -15.63 13.03 -1.49
C VAL A 294 -15.46 14.26 -2.39
N SER A 295 -14.43 14.28 -3.23
CA SER A 295 -14.09 15.43 -4.09
C SER A 295 -14.91 15.50 -5.39
N SER A 296 -15.65 14.45 -5.75
CA SER A 296 -16.49 14.45 -6.95
C SER A 296 -17.73 15.32 -6.75
N ALA A 297 -17.64 16.59 -7.18
CA ALA A 297 -18.76 17.53 -7.16
C ALA A 297 -19.98 16.97 -7.94
N ALA A 298 -21.17 17.22 -7.39
CA ALA A 298 -22.42 16.57 -7.77
C ALA A 298 -22.71 16.56 -9.29
N GLY A 299 -22.53 15.40 -9.93
CA GLY A 299 -23.18 15.07 -11.21
C GLY A 299 -22.28 14.59 -12.34
N ALA A 300 -20.96 14.75 -12.26
CA ALA A 300 -20.04 14.17 -13.24
C ALA A 300 -19.56 12.79 -12.78
N ALA A 301 -19.42 11.84 -13.72
CA ALA A 301 -18.69 10.61 -13.45
C ALA A 301 -17.24 11.00 -13.14
N PRO A 302 -16.70 10.60 -11.97
CA PRO A 302 -15.33 10.96 -11.62
C PRO A 302 -14.36 10.33 -12.61
N ASP A 303 -13.37 11.10 -13.07
CA ASP A 303 -12.24 10.55 -13.80
C ASP A 303 -11.35 9.78 -12.81
N VAL A 304 -11.23 8.47 -13.04
CA VAL A 304 -10.44 7.55 -12.20
C VAL A 304 -8.99 8.03 -12.11
N ALA A 305 -8.41 8.49 -13.21
CA ALA A 305 -7.03 8.96 -13.24
C ALA A 305 -6.84 10.22 -12.39
N GLU A 306 -7.79 11.16 -12.46
CA GLU A 306 -7.78 12.38 -11.65
C GLU A 306 -7.86 12.06 -10.16
N GLN A 307 -8.68 11.09 -9.75
CA GLN A 307 -8.77 10.67 -8.35
C GLN A 307 -7.49 9.99 -7.85
N TRP A 308 -6.81 9.19 -8.68
CA TRP A 308 -5.51 8.62 -8.33
C TRP A 308 -4.44 9.71 -8.17
N GLN A 309 -4.43 10.69 -9.07
CA GLN A 309 -3.55 11.84 -8.99
C GLN A 309 -3.82 12.69 -7.73
N GLU A 310 -5.09 12.97 -7.42
CA GLU A 310 -5.47 13.67 -6.18
C GLU A 310 -4.96 12.92 -4.94
N GLY A 311 -5.08 11.59 -4.94
CA GLY A 311 -4.55 10.74 -3.88
C GLY A 311 -3.04 10.92 -3.69
N ALA A 312 -2.28 10.93 -4.79
CA ALA A 312 -0.84 11.16 -4.80
C ALA A 312 -0.48 12.54 -4.23
N ASP A 313 -1.12 13.59 -4.74
CA ASP A 313 -0.87 14.98 -4.35
C ASP A 313 -1.14 15.21 -2.85
N ARG A 314 -2.21 14.60 -2.32
CA ARG A 314 -2.55 14.70 -0.89
C ARG A 314 -1.54 13.96 -0.01
N ILE A 315 -0.95 12.85 -0.46
CA ILE A 315 0.17 12.20 0.26
C ILE A 315 1.41 13.12 0.27
N VAL A 316 1.72 13.75 -0.85
CA VAL A 316 2.84 14.72 -0.94
C VAL A 316 2.60 15.90 0.00
N GLU A 317 1.37 16.40 0.10
CA GLU A 317 1.02 17.47 1.04
C GLU A 317 1.22 17.03 2.50
N LEU A 318 0.85 15.79 2.84
CA LEU A 318 1.08 15.23 4.18
C LEU A 318 2.57 15.22 4.56
N ARG A 319 3.46 14.94 3.61
CA ARG A 319 4.93 15.00 3.83
C ARG A 319 5.38 16.35 4.36
N ALA A 320 4.83 17.45 3.84
CA ALA A 320 5.19 18.79 4.28
C ALA A 320 4.76 19.03 5.75
N LYS A 321 3.72 18.33 6.21
CA LYS A 321 3.20 18.38 7.57
C LYS A 321 3.96 17.46 8.54
N MET A 322 4.58 16.38 8.05
CA MET A 322 5.37 15.44 8.87
C MET A 322 6.67 16.04 9.43
N LYS A 323 7.19 17.13 8.85
CA LYS A 323 8.46 17.76 9.26
C LYS A 323 8.34 18.74 10.43
N ARG A 324 7.18 18.82 11.10
CA ARG A 324 6.90 19.77 12.19
C ARG A 324 6.57 19.02 13.47
#